data_AF-A0A328NCS3-F1
#
_entry.id   AF-A0A328NCS3-F1
#
_cell.length_a   1.000
_cell.length_b   1.000
_cell.length_c   1.000
_cell.angle_alpha   90.00
_cell.angle_beta   90.00
_cell.angle_gamma   90.00
#
_symmetry.space_group_name_H-M   'P 1'
#
loop_
_entity.id
_entity.type
_entity.pdbx_description
1 polymer ?
#
loop_
_entity_poly.entity_id
_entity_poly.type
_entity_poly.pdbx_seq_one_letter_code
_entity_poly.pdbx_strand_id
1 'polypeptide(L)'
;MAKLTANTHVRHPETGELAFLVAGGDVPEWAAPLVGDHLIEGGSARSRKPSAPKAPAEDPAVELARLEARVAELKATPKSEPVTPVERQDGPPPKGGAGSGAPSWREYAARNNVEVASDASREDVVAALDAAGVRTE
;
A
#
# COMPACT_ATOMS: atom_id res chain seq x y z
N MET A 1 21.81 29.40 -13.88
CA MET A 1 20.80 28.76 -13.01
C MET A 1 20.67 27.32 -13.47
N ALA A 2 20.56 26.37 -12.55
CA ALA A 2 20.41 24.96 -12.89
C ALA A 2 19.02 24.74 -13.51
N LYS A 3 18.97 24.00 -14.62
CA LYS A 3 17.70 23.68 -15.30
C LYS A 3 17.22 22.30 -14.90
N LEU A 4 15.90 22.12 -14.85
CA LEU A 4 15.31 20.82 -14.56
C LEU A 4 15.14 19.95 -15.80
N THR A 5 15.39 18.65 -15.65
CA THR A 5 15.10 17.64 -16.68
C THR A 5 13.67 17.10 -16.59
N ALA A 6 13.02 17.19 -15.43
CA ALA A 6 11.66 16.71 -15.19
C ALA A 6 10.91 17.58 -14.16
N ASN A 7 9.58 17.45 -14.13
CA ASN A 7 8.72 18.12 -13.16
C ASN A 7 8.96 17.56 -11.75
N THR A 8 9.03 18.42 -10.75
CA THR A 8 9.19 18.00 -9.35
C THR A 8 8.51 18.97 -8.39
N HIS A 9 8.14 18.47 -7.22
CA HIS A 9 7.57 19.27 -6.14
C HIS A 9 8.55 19.26 -4.97
N VAL A 10 8.90 20.45 -4.50
CA VAL A 10 9.86 20.61 -3.41
C VAL A 10 9.20 21.42 -2.31
N ARG A 11 9.33 20.95 -1.07
CA ARG A 11 8.85 21.69 0.10
C ARG A 11 9.93 22.66 0.57
N HIS A 12 9.59 23.93 0.70
CA HIS A 12 10.49 24.93 1.25
C HIS A 12 10.81 24.60 2.72
N PRO A 13 12.09 24.55 3.11
CA PRO A 13 12.47 24.10 4.45
C PRO A 13 12.07 25.11 5.55
N GLU A 14 12.11 26.40 5.26
CA GLU A 14 11.79 27.46 6.23
C GLU A 14 10.30 27.78 6.30
N THR A 15 9.63 27.97 5.16
CA THR A 15 8.20 28.34 5.12
C THR A 15 7.26 27.12 5.11
N GLY A 16 7.76 25.94 4.76
CA GLY A 16 6.96 24.73 4.62
C GLY A 16 6.07 24.68 3.38
N GLU A 17 6.13 25.71 2.52
CA GLU A 17 5.33 25.84 1.29
C GLU A 17 5.78 24.85 0.21
N LEU A 18 4.84 24.34 -0.59
CA LEU A 18 5.16 23.42 -1.69
C LEU A 18 5.37 24.21 -2.99
N ALA A 19 6.60 24.20 -3.50
CA ALA A 19 6.94 24.80 -4.78
C ALA A 19 6.86 23.77 -5.91
N PHE A 20 6.18 24.16 -6.99
CA PHE A 20 6.03 23.37 -8.21
C PHE A 20 7.11 23.79 -9.20
N LEU A 21 8.07 22.91 -9.46
CA LEU A 21 9.14 23.18 -10.42
C LEU A 21 8.90 22.37 -11.69
N VAL A 22 8.86 23.06 -12.82
CA VAL A 22 8.55 22.47 -14.14
C VAL A 22 9.84 22.12 -14.88
N ALA A 23 9.81 21.05 -15.66
CA ALA A 23 10.89 20.66 -16.56
C ALA A 23 11.29 21.82 -17.48
N GLY A 24 12.60 22.03 -17.65
CA GLY A 24 13.18 23.15 -18.37
C GLY A 24 13.16 24.48 -17.62
N GLY A 25 12.50 24.57 -16.47
CA GLY A 25 12.48 25.73 -15.60
C GLY A 25 13.76 25.88 -14.78
N ASP A 26 14.02 27.12 -14.35
CA ASP A 26 15.12 27.44 -13.46
C ASP A 26 14.85 26.97 -12.03
N VAL A 27 15.84 26.32 -11.42
CA VAL A 27 15.79 25.88 -10.02
C VAL A 27 16.24 27.03 -9.11
N PRO A 28 15.40 27.47 -8.15
CA PRO A 28 15.81 28.42 -7.11
C PRO A 28 16.96 27.86 -6.26
N GLU A 29 17.85 28.72 -5.78
CA GLU A 29 19.04 28.31 -5.00
C GLU A 29 18.68 27.47 -3.76
N TRP A 30 17.60 27.82 -3.06
CA TRP A 30 17.10 27.06 -1.90
C TRP A 30 16.61 25.65 -2.26
N ALA A 31 16.16 25.44 -3.50
CA ALA A 31 15.63 24.17 -3.99
C ALA A 31 16.73 23.29 -4.60
N ALA A 32 17.85 23.87 -5.05
CA ALA A 32 18.98 23.13 -5.60
C ALA A 32 19.50 21.99 -4.72
N PRO A 33 19.65 22.12 -3.37
CA PRO A 33 20.06 21.00 -2.53
C PRO A 33 18.96 19.95 -2.28
N LEU A 34 17.70 20.27 -2.57
CA LEU A 34 16.56 19.39 -2.36
C LEU A 34 16.20 18.59 -3.63
N VAL A 35 16.49 19.16 -4.79
CA VAL A 35 16.40 18.52 -6.09
C VAL A 35 17.63 17.65 -6.28
N GLY A 36 17.47 16.33 -6.28
CA GLY A 36 18.62 15.43 -6.50
C GLY A 36 19.29 15.67 -7.86
N ASP A 37 20.61 15.46 -7.94
CA ASP A 37 21.43 15.76 -9.14
C ASP A 37 20.89 15.15 -10.44
N HIS A 38 20.18 14.01 -10.36
CA HIS A 38 19.55 13.34 -11.50
C HIS A 38 18.42 14.14 -12.16
N LEU A 39 17.87 15.16 -11.49
CA LEU A 39 16.84 16.06 -12.00
C LEU A 39 17.42 17.35 -12.56
N ILE A 40 18.73 17.59 -12.42
CA ILE A 40 19.41 18.78 -12.92
C ILE A 40 20.06 18.47 -14.27
N GLU A 41 19.86 19.34 -15.26
CA GLU A 41 20.47 19.24 -16.58
C GLU A 41 22.00 19.31 -16.45
N GLY A 42 22.69 18.22 -16.82
CA GLY A 42 24.14 18.06 -16.64
C GLY A 42 24.57 17.56 -15.25
N GLY A 43 23.61 17.28 -14.35
CA GLY A 43 23.87 16.65 -13.06
C GLY A 43 24.47 15.26 -13.24
N SER A 44 25.58 15.02 -12.56
CA SER A 44 26.30 13.77 -12.69
C SER A 44 25.50 12.68 -11.99
N ALA A 45 25.06 11.65 -12.71
CA ALA A 45 24.52 10.40 -12.15
C ALA A 45 25.57 9.60 -11.32
N ARG A 46 26.57 10.28 -10.76
CA ARG A 46 27.63 9.72 -9.92
C ARG A 46 27.11 9.52 -8.51
N SER A 47 26.39 8.41 -8.33
CA SER A 47 26.54 7.47 -7.22
C SER A 47 25.24 6.69 -6.99
N ARG A 48 24.77 5.99 -8.02
CA ARG A 48 24.34 4.62 -7.70
C ARG A 48 25.62 3.82 -7.59
N LYS A 49 26.00 3.41 -6.38
CA LYS A 49 26.86 2.22 -6.23
C LYS A 49 26.30 1.19 -7.21
N PRO A 50 27.11 0.60 -8.11
CA PRO A 50 26.60 -0.45 -8.97
C PRO A 50 25.99 -1.49 -8.05
N SER A 51 24.66 -1.66 -8.12
CA SER A 51 24.02 -2.82 -7.54
C SER A 51 24.80 -4.02 -8.05
N ALA A 52 25.15 -4.92 -7.13
CA ALA A 52 25.97 -6.10 -7.38
C ALA A 52 25.69 -6.72 -8.75
N PRO A 53 26.71 -7.24 -9.46
CA PRO A 53 26.51 -7.84 -10.77
C PRO A 53 25.36 -8.84 -10.68
N LYS A 54 24.33 -8.63 -11.51
CA LYS A 54 23.22 -9.56 -11.68
C LYS A 54 23.86 -10.92 -11.91
N ALA A 55 23.54 -11.89 -11.05
CA ALA A 55 24.00 -13.27 -11.21
C ALA A 55 23.82 -13.69 -12.67
N PRO A 56 24.74 -14.51 -13.23
CA PRO A 56 24.60 -14.99 -14.61
C PRO A 56 23.18 -15.52 -14.78
N ALA A 57 22.49 -15.08 -15.83
CA ALA A 57 21.12 -15.47 -16.09
C ALA A 57 21.07 -17.00 -16.04
N GLU A 58 20.48 -17.55 -14.99
CA GLU A 58 20.18 -18.97 -14.91
C GLU A 58 19.35 -19.29 -16.15
N ASP A 59 19.68 -20.39 -16.82
CA ASP A 59 18.95 -20.84 -18.00
C ASP A 59 17.45 -20.83 -17.67
N PRO A 60 16.58 -20.24 -18.52
CA PRO A 60 15.17 -20.10 -18.22
C PRO A 60 14.51 -21.45 -17.89
N ALA A 61 15.03 -22.57 -18.41
CA ALA A 61 14.54 -23.90 -18.06
C ALA A 61 14.86 -24.30 -16.61
N VAL A 62 16.03 -23.89 -16.08
CA VAL A 62 16.43 -24.13 -14.69
C VAL A 62 15.62 -23.24 -13.74
N GLU A 63 15.37 -21.99 -14.13
CA GLU A 63 14.53 -21.08 -13.36
C GLU A 63 13.07 -21.59 -13.28
N LEU A 64 12.53 -22.09 -14.38
CA LEU A 64 11.19 -22.67 -14.45
C LEU A 64 11.08 -23.93 -13.57
N ALA A 65 12.05 -24.84 -13.64
CA ALA A 65 12.08 -26.04 -12.79
C ALA A 65 12.15 -25.70 -11.29
N ARG A 66 12.90 -24.66 -10.93
CA ARG A 66 13.00 -24.18 -9.54
C ARG A 66 11.69 -23.53 -9.06
N LEU A 67 11.04 -22.76 -9.93
CA LEU A 67 9.74 -22.14 -9.65
C LEU A 67 8.65 -23.21 -9.48
N GLU A 68 8.64 -24.23 -10.34
CA GLU A 68 7.69 -25.35 -10.23
C GLU A 68 7.88 -26.14 -8.94
N ALA A 69 9.11 -26.42 -8.52
CA ALA A 69 9.40 -27.07 -7.25
C ALA A 69 8.88 -26.23 -6.06
N ARG A 70 9.08 -24.91 -6.10
CA ARG A 70 8.59 -24.00 -5.06
C ARG A 70 7.06 -23.88 -5.05
N VAL A 71 6.42 -23.90 -6.21
CA VAL A 71 4.95 -23.96 -6.31
C VAL A 71 4.41 -25.29 -5.79
N ALA A 72 5.08 -26.40 -6.09
CA ALA A 72 4.73 -27.71 -5.55
C ALA A 72 4.88 -27.75 -4.02
N GLU A 73 5.94 -27.15 -3.47
CA GLU A 73 6.14 -27.00 -2.02
C GLU A 73 5.07 -26.10 -1.39
N LEU A 74 4.72 -24.97 -2.01
CA LEU A 74 3.61 -24.10 -1.56
C LEU A 74 2.22 -24.76 -1.68
N LYS A 75 2.05 -25.70 -2.60
CA LYS A 75 0.81 -26.48 -2.73
C LYS A 75 0.77 -27.69 -1.79
N ALA A 76 1.93 -28.29 -1.51
CA ALA A 76 2.08 -29.45 -0.65
C ALA A 76 2.18 -29.07 0.84
N THR A 77 2.59 -27.84 1.15
CA THR A 77 2.24 -27.25 2.44
C THR A 77 0.73 -27.11 2.46
N PRO A 78 0.01 -27.81 3.34
CA PRO A 78 -1.33 -27.38 3.67
C PRO A 78 -1.16 -25.95 4.13
N LYS A 79 -1.65 -25.02 3.30
CA LYS A 79 -2.06 -23.67 3.66
C LYS A 79 -2.28 -23.68 5.15
N SER A 80 -1.45 -22.91 5.86
CA SER A 80 -1.46 -22.73 7.32
C SER A 80 -2.75 -23.27 7.89
N GLU A 81 -2.63 -24.23 8.81
CA GLU A 81 -3.69 -24.63 9.74
C GLU A 81 -4.76 -23.56 9.72
N PRO A 82 -6.02 -23.86 9.32
CA PRO A 82 -7.05 -22.84 9.19
C PRO A 82 -6.88 -22.01 10.43
N VAL A 83 -6.47 -20.73 10.27
CA VAL A 83 -6.40 -19.83 11.42
C VAL A 83 -7.74 -20.07 12.06
N THR A 84 -7.72 -20.73 13.22
CA THR A 84 -8.94 -21.00 13.97
C THR A 84 -9.60 -19.64 13.95
N PRO A 85 -10.79 -19.47 13.34
CA PRO A 85 -11.33 -18.15 13.06
C PRO A 85 -11.36 -17.44 14.40
N VAL A 86 -10.35 -16.59 14.70
CA VAL A 86 -9.82 -16.35 16.07
C VAL A 86 -10.99 -16.19 16.97
N GLU A 87 -11.42 -17.28 17.64
CA GLU A 87 -12.79 -17.51 18.11
C GLU A 87 -13.58 -16.22 18.06
N ARG A 88 -14.00 -15.83 16.83
CA ARG A 88 -14.32 -14.42 16.55
C ARG A 88 -15.66 -14.31 17.17
N GLN A 89 -15.64 -13.92 18.45
CA GLN A 89 -16.77 -13.89 19.35
C GLN A 89 -18.00 -13.67 18.49
N ASP A 90 -18.96 -14.59 18.52
CA ASP A 90 -20.26 -14.45 17.82
C ASP A 90 -21.03 -13.17 18.21
N GLY A 91 -20.40 -12.28 18.98
CA GLY A 91 -20.81 -10.94 19.26
C GLY A 91 -20.42 -9.92 18.16
N PRO A 92 -21.07 -8.76 18.21
CA PRO A 92 -20.81 -7.66 17.31
C PRO A 92 -19.36 -7.16 17.40
N PRO A 93 -18.80 -6.63 16.30
CA PRO A 93 -17.52 -5.93 16.34
C PRO A 93 -17.59 -4.72 17.28
N PRO A 94 -16.48 -4.30 17.92
CA PRO A 94 -16.50 -3.20 18.89
C PRO A 94 -16.97 -1.89 18.25
N LYS A 95 -17.68 -1.05 19.02
CA LYS A 95 -18.13 0.29 18.58
C LYS A 95 -17.01 1.35 18.51
N GLY A 96 -15.81 1.11 19.04
CA GLY A 96 -14.68 2.04 18.91
C GLY A 96 -13.32 1.39 19.08
N GLY A 97 -12.30 1.92 18.39
CA GLY A 97 -10.92 1.44 18.44
C GLY A 97 -10.43 0.73 17.17
N ALA A 98 -9.24 0.13 17.26
CA ALA A 98 -8.67 -0.66 16.18
C ALA A 98 -9.55 -1.90 15.93
N GLY A 99 -10.23 -1.95 14.78
CA GLY A 99 -11.17 -3.03 14.42
C GLY A 99 -12.64 -2.62 14.37
N SER A 100 -13.00 -1.38 14.73
CA SER A 100 -14.38 -0.86 14.69
C SER A 100 -14.79 -0.20 13.38
N GLY A 101 -13.98 -0.32 12.34
CA GLY A 101 -14.23 0.33 11.06
C GLY A 101 -15.42 -0.28 10.32
N ALA A 102 -15.97 0.49 9.37
CA ALA A 102 -17.03 0.01 8.47
C ALA A 102 -16.73 -1.37 7.81
N PRO A 103 -15.47 -1.72 7.44
CA PRO A 103 -15.18 -3.06 6.90
C PRO A 103 -15.53 -4.20 7.86
N SER A 104 -15.23 -4.07 9.15
CA SER A 104 -15.53 -5.09 10.17
C SER A 104 -17.03 -5.29 10.35
N TRP A 105 -17.79 -4.20 10.32
CA TRP A 105 -19.25 -4.24 10.42
C TRP A 105 -19.88 -4.86 9.17
N ARG A 106 -19.35 -4.60 7.97
CA ARG A 106 -19.83 -5.24 6.73
C ARG A 106 -19.55 -6.74 6.70
N GLU A 107 -18.39 -7.16 7.19
CA GLU A 107 -18.11 -8.60 7.37
C GLU A 107 -19.09 -9.26 8.33
N TYR A 108 -19.44 -8.58 9.43
CA TYR A 108 -20.42 -9.06 10.40
C TYR A 108 -21.83 -9.14 9.79
N ALA A 109 -22.21 -8.14 9.00
CA ALA A 109 -23.48 -8.15 8.26
C ALA A 109 -23.56 -9.31 7.26
N ALA A 110 -22.51 -9.54 6.47
CA ALA A 110 -22.44 -10.65 5.52
C ALA A 110 -22.57 -12.01 6.22
N ARG A 111 -22.00 -12.20 7.41
CA ARG A 111 -22.15 -13.44 8.20
C ARG A 111 -23.58 -13.66 8.70
N ASN A 112 -24.29 -12.59 9.00
CA ASN A 112 -25.68 -12.62 9.45
C ASN A 112 -26.68 -12.57 8.28
N ASN A 113 -26.22 -12.71 7.03
CA ASN A 113 -27.03 -12.62 5.82
C ASN A 113 -27.77 -11.28 5.65
N VAL A 114 -27.18 -10.19 6.16
CA VAL A 114 -27.68 -8.82 5.98
C VAL A 114 -26.89 -8.15 4.86
N GLU A 115 -27.57 -7.82 3.77
CA GLU A 115 -26.96 -7.15 2.62
C GLU A 115 -26.88 -5.65 2.86
N VAL A 116 -25.67 -5.09 2.77
CA VAL A 116 -25.37 -3.67 2.99
C VAL A 116 -24.50 -3.15 1.86
N ALA A 117 -24.65 -1.87 1.49
CA ALA A 117 -23.86 -1.27 0.42
C ALA A 117 -22.35 -1.25 0.78
N SER A 118 -21.49 -1.43 -0.23
CA SER A 118 -20.03 -1.49 -0.01
C SER A 118 -19.41 -0.16 0.42
N ASP A 119 -20.12 0.94 0.17
CA ASP A 119 -19.81 2.31 0.57
C ASP A 119 -20.62 2.77 1.80
N ALA A 120 -21.54 1.94 2.31
CA ALA A 120 -22.32 2.25 3.51
C ALA A 120 -21.40 2.60 4.68
N SER A 121 -21.75 3.65 5.42
CA SER A 121 -21.01 4.03 6.61
C SER A 121 -21.16 2.96 7.70
N ARG A 122 -20.30 3.03 8.71
CA ARG A 122 -20.40 2.09 9.84
C ARG A 122 -21.79 2.16 10.48
N GLU A 123 -22.30 3.38 10.65
CA GLU A 123 -23.60 3.68 11.23
C GLU A 123 -24.74 3.07 10.40
N ASP A 124 -24.66 3.16 9.07
CA ASP A 124 -25.65 2.56 8.16
C ASP A 124 -25.66 1.03 8.26
N VAL A 125 -24.47 0.41 8.38
CA VAL A 125 -24.36 -1.05 8.53
C VAL A 125 -24.92 -1.52 9.87
N VAL A 126 -24.63 -0.79 10.96
CA VAL A 126 -25.19 -1.06 12.30
C VAL A 126 -26.71 -0.94 12.28
N ALA A 127 -27.26 0.09 11.63
CA ALA A 127 -28.70 0.29 11.50
C ALA A 127 -29.38 -0.84 10.70
N ALA A 128 -28.75 -1.31 9.61
CA ALA A 128 -29.25 -2.44 8.84
C ALA A 128 -29.27 -3.75 9.64
N LEU A 129 -28.25 -3.95 10.48
CA LEU A 129 -28.16 -5.10 11.39
C LEU A 129 -29.21 -5.05 12.50
N ASP A 130 -29.42 -3.89 13.12
CA ASP A 130 -30.45 -3.67 14.14
C ASP A 130 -31.87 -3.90 13.57
N ALA A 131 -32.12 -3.39 12.36
CA ALA A 131 -33.38 -3.63 11.64
C ALA A 131 -33.61 -5.12 11.31
N ALA A 132 -32.54 -5.89 11.11
CA ALA A 132 -32.58 -7.32 10.91
C ALA A 132 -32.66 -8.13 12.22
N GLY A 133 -32.64 -7.47 13.38
CA GLY A 133 -32.67 -8.12 14.71
C GLY A 133 -31.34 -8.77 15.10
N VAL A 134 -30.24 -8.35 14.49
CA VAL A 134 -28.88 -8.83 14.79
C VAL A 134 -28.28 -7.97 15.91
N ARG A 135 -27.59 -8.60 16.87
CA ARG A 135 -27.02 -7.95 18.05
C ARG A 135 -25.94 -6.91 17.67
N THR A 136 -26.07 -5.66 18.13
CA THR A 136 -25.10 -4.57 17.89
C THR A 136 -24.74 -3.81 19.19
N GLU A 137 -23.65 -4.20 19.87
CA GLU A 137 -23.27 -3.71 21.22
C GLU A 137 -22.04 -2.81 21.23
#